data_AF-A0A7V1D579-F1
#
_entry.id   AF-A0A7V1D579-F1
#
_cell.length_a   1.000
_cell.length_b   1.000
_cell.length_c   1.000
_cell.angle_alpha   90.00
_cell.angle_beta   90.00
_cell.angle_gamma   90.00
#
_symmetry.space_group_name_H-M   'P 1'
#
loop_
_entity.id
_entity.type
_entity.pdbx_description
1 polymer ?
#
loop_
_entity_poly.entity_id
_entity_poly.type
_entity_poly.pdbx_seq_one_letter_code
_entity_poly.pdbx_strand_id
1 'polypeptide(L)'
;MKQNQSPFLLGNRELYQQWREAKLLRHPQSIADIIVEVADPKQLTKAEFEAMDDALDRTNMVIYVSPCKEEDKAIPKRLGEQFGLKRLNSNFMADADGITELRINPEGEHPKYIPYTNRPINWHTDGYYNSEQIHGLLVHCVRSAAEGGDSELMDHEMAYLLLRDQSEEQLAAL
;
A
#
# COMPACT_ATOMS: atom_id res chain seq x y z
N MET A 1 -20.22 14.34 -12.39
CA MET A 1 -19.80 13.85 -13.71
C MET A 1 -18.43 13.20 -13.52
N LYS A 2 -18.15 11.90 -13.63
CA LYS A 2 -18.71 10.79 -14.42
C LYS A 2 -18.69 9.50 -13.57
N GLN A 3 -19.79 9.13 -12.92
CA GLN A 3 -19.87 7.77 -12.34
C GLN A 3 -19.99 6.71 -13.46
N ASN A 4 -20.53 7.07 -14.63
CA ASN A 4 -20.77 6.14 -15.75
C ASN A 4 -19.54 5.65 -16.54
N GLN A 5 -18.30 6.02 -16.20
CA GLN A 5 -17.11 5.63 -16.98
C GLN A 5 -16.09 4.77 -16.22
N SER A 6 -16.47 4.18 -15.08
CA SER A 6 -15.57 3.28 -14.36
C SER A 6 -15.64 1.85 -14.93
N PRO A 7 -14.49 1.15 -15.11
CA PRO A 7 -14.47 -0.27 -15.47
C PRO A 7 -15.01 -1.15 -14.33
N PHE A 8 -15.04 -0.64 -13.09
CA PHE A 8 -15.52 -1.36 -11.92
C PHE A 8 -17.05 -1.41 -11.80
N LEU A 9 -17.78 -0.63 -12.62
CA LEU A 9 -19.23 -0.79 -12.73
C LEU A 9 -19.57 -2.05 -13.53
N LEU A 10 -20.37 -2.94 -12.97
CA LEU A 10 -20.73 -4.22 -13.59
C LEU A 10 -21.39 -4.05 -14.97
N GLY A 11 -22.21 -3.01 -15.14
CA GLY A 11 -22.85 -2.70 -16.42
C GLY A 11 -21.89 -2.27 -17.54
N ASN A 12 -20.67 -1.82 -17.20
CA ASN A 12 -19.69 -1.29 -18.15
C ASN A 12 -18.75 -2.38 -18.67
N ARG A 13 -19.30 -3.38 -19.36
CA ARG A 13 -18.53 -4.54 -19.84
C ARG A 13 -17.38 -4.19 -20.78
N GLU A 14 -17.58 -3.25 -21.69
CA GLU A 14 -16.54 -2.84 -22.64
C GLU A 14 -15.34 -2.18 -21.93
N LEU A 15 -15.61 -1.26 -21.01
CA LEU A 15 -14.56 -0.61 -20.21
C LEU A 15 -13.83 -1.60 -19.31
N TYR A 16 -14.56 -2.56 -18.73
CA TYR A 16 -13.95 -3.65 -17.98
C TYR A 16 -12.99 -4.47 -18.84
N GLN A 17 -13.39 -4.89 -20.05
CA GLN A 17 -12.51 -5.68 -20.92
C GLN A 17 -11.24 -4.92 -21.31
N GLN A 18 -11.37 -3.63 -21.68
CA GLN A 18 -10.22 -2.79 -22.01
C GLN A 18 -9.27 -2.62 -20.82
N TRP A 19 -9.81 -2.34 -19.64
CA TRP A 19 -9.03 -2.23 -18.41
C TRP A 19 -8.35 -3.56 -18.05
N ARG A 20 -9.09 -4.67 -18.14
CA ARG A 20 -8.61 -6.02 -17.85
C ARG A 20 -7.44 -6.40 -18.74
N GLU A 21 -7.57 -6.21 -20.05
CA GLU A 21 -6.49 -6.49 -21.01
C GLU A 21 -5.24 -5.67 -20.70
N ALA A 22 -5.41 -4.37 -20.43
CA ALA A 22 -4.30 -3.49 -20.07
C ALA A 22 -3.63 -3.89 -18.74
N LYS A 23 -4.43 -4.22 -17.71
CA LYS A 23 -3.97 -4.65 -16.39
C LYS A 23 -3.18 -5.95 -16.49
N LEU A 24 -3.71 -6.98 -17.17
CA LEU A 24 -3.03 -8.27 -17.34
C LEU A 24 -1.73 -8.14 -18.16
N LEU A 25 -1.72 -7.29 -19.19
CA LEU A 25 -0.53 -7.08 -20.02
C LEU A 25 0.62 -6.42 -19.24
N ARG A 26 0.30 -5.52 -18.30
CA ARG A 26 1.29 -4.75 -17.53
C ARG A 26 1.57 -5.34 -16.13
N HIS A 27 0.79 -6.33 -15.68
CA HIS A 27 0.97 -6.91 -14.35
C HIS A 27 2.36 -7.54 -14.21
N PRO A 28 3.07 -7.28 -13.09
CA PRO A 28 4.40 -7.86 -12.84
C PRO A 28 4.36 -9.38 -12.86
N GLN A 29 5.46 -9.99 -13.27
CA GLN A 29 5.63 -11.44 -13.26
C GLN A 29 6.33 -11.90 -11.97
N SER A 30 7.02 -10.98 -11.29
CA SER A 30 7.72 -11.24 -10.04
C SER A 30 7.73 -10.02 -9.12
N ILE A 31 8.05 -10.24 -7.85
CA ILE A 31 8.24 -9.15 -6.87
C ILE A 31 9.36 -8.19 -7.30
N ALA A 32 10.37 -8.67 -8.02
CA ALA A 32 11.49 -7.84 -8.48
C ALA A 32 11.03 -6.73 -9.44
N ASP A 33 9.92 -6.92 -10.14
CA ASP A 33 9.37 -5.94 -11.09
C ASP A 33 8.73 -4.72 -10.40
N ILE A 34 8.57 -4.75 -9.07
CA ILE A 34 8.04 -3.65 -8.26
C ILE A 34 9.03 -3.20 -7.17
N ILE A 35 10.27 -3.69 -7.22
CA ILE A 35 11.36 -3.21 -6.36
C ILE A 35 12.08 -2.06 -7.08
N VAL A 36 12.16 -0.90 -6.43
CA VAL A 36 12.86 0.27 -6.95
C VAL A 36 14.00 0.65 -6.00
N GLU A 37 15.22 0.69 -6.50
CA GLU A 37 16.36 1.22 -5.75
C GLU A 37 16.29 2.74 -5.72
N VAL A 38 16.39 3.33 -4.52
CA VAL A 38 16.36 4.77 -4.30
C VAL A 38 17.56 5.21 -3.47
N ALA A 39 18.30 6.21 -3.94
CA ALA A 39 19.51 6.70 -3.28
C ALA A 39 19.17 7.46 -2.00
N ASP A 40 18.23 8.41 -2.06
CA ASP A 40 17.71 9.17 -0.92
C ASP A 40 16.18 9.25 -0.96
N PRO A 41 15.45 8.48 -0.12
CA PRO A 41 13.98 8.51 -0.10
C PRO A 41 13.43 9.88 0.29
N LYS A 42 14.21 10.73 0.96
CA LYS A 42 13.80 12.10 1.33
C LYS A 42 13.75 13.03 0.11
N GLN A 43 14.43 12.68 -0.98
CA GLN A 43 14.51 13.47 -2.20
C GLN A 43 14.75 12.56 -3.41
N LEU A 44 13.67 12.01 -3.94
CA LEU A 44 13.72 11.20 -5.14
C LEU A 44 14.21 12.05 -6.33
N THR A 45 15.08 11.46 -7.12
CA THR A 45 15.32 11.92 -8.47
C THR A 45 14.07 11.70 -9.32
N LYS A 46 13.98 12.40 -10.45
CA LYS A 46 12.88 12.22 -11.39
C LYS A 46 12.74 10.77 -11.84
N ALA A 47 13.86 10.09 -12.12
CA ALA A 47 13.85 8.71 -12.59
C ALA A 47 13.37 7.73 -11.51
N GLU A 48 13.79 7.92 -10.25
CA GLU A 48 13.32 7.10 -9.13
C GLU A 48 11.82 7.31 -8.88
N PHE A 49 11.34 8.56 -8.94
CA PHE A 49 9.92 8.86 -8.82
C PHE A 49 9.10 8.20 -9.94
N GLU A 50 9.52 8.36 -11.21
CA GLU A 50 8.82 7.76 -12.36
C GLU A 50 8.80 6.23 -12.30
N ALA A 51 9.88 5.59 -11.83
CA ALA A 51 9.93 4.14 -11.65
C ALA A 51 8.97 3.66 -10.54
N MET A 52 8.91 4.37 -9.43
CA MET A 52 7.97 4.05 -8.34
C MET A 52 6.52 4.30 -8.74
N ASP A 53 6.25 5.39 -9.46
CA ASP A 53 4.92 5.74 -9.97
C ASP A 53 4.41 4.70 -10.99
N ASP A 54 5.27 4.23 -11.90
CA ASP A 54 4.89 3.14 -12.82
C ASP A 54 4.57 1.83 -12.07
N ALA A 55 5.33 1.47 -11.03
CA ALA A 55 5.02 0.29 -10.22
C ALA A 55 3.66 0.41 -9.51
N LEU A 56 3.38 1.59 -8.94
CA LEU A 56 2.09 1.91 -8.31
C LEU A 56 0.94 1.86 -9.33
N ASP A 57 1.10 2.43 -10.52
CA ASP A 57 0.10 2.39 -11.60
C ASP A 57 -0.20 0.95 -12.04
N ARG A 58 0.82 0.09 -12.11
CA ARG A 58 0.64 -1.31 -12.52
C ARG A 58 0.00 -2.19 -11.43
N THR A 59 0.20 -1.89 -10.14
CA THR A 59 -0.06 -2.87 -9.06
C THR A 59 -0.69 -2.35 -7.77
N ASN A 60 -0.90 -1.03 -7.66
CA ASN A 60 -1.26 -0.34 -6.41
C ASN A 60 -0.21 -0.43 -5.29
N MET A 61 1.00 -0.91 -5.58
CA MET A 61 2.08 -1.04 -4.60
C MET A 61 3.46 -0.84 -5.22
N VAL A 62 4.43 -0.50 -4.38
CA VAL A 62 5.86 -0.44 -4.74
C VAL A 62 6.69 -0.74 -3.50
N ILE A 63 7.80 -1.44 -3.68
CA ILE A 63 8.79 -1.69 -2.64
C ILE A 63 10.02 -0.87 -3.01
N TYR A 64 10.47 0.01 -2.12
CA TYR A 64 11.73 0.71 -2.34
C TYR A 64 12.85 0.11 -1.49
N VAL A 65 14.06 0.13 -2.02
CA VAL A 65 15.29 -0.27 -1.32
C VAL A 65 16.23 0.92 -1.29
N SER A 66 16.78 1.23 -0.12
CA SER A 66 17.65 2.39 0.07
C SER A 66 18.83 2.07 0.97
N PRO A 67 20.01 2.70 0.75
CA PRO A 67 21.12 2.62 1.69
C PRO A 67 20.90 3.44 2.98
N CYS A 68 19.86 4.26 3.07
CA CYS A 68 19.53 5.03 4.27
C CYS A 68 19.16 4.10 5.44
N LYS A 69 19.94 4.19 6.54
CA LYS A 69 19.75 3.36 7.77
C LYS A 69 19.36 4.18 9.00
N GLU A 70 19.06 5.45 8.82
CA GLU A 70 18.71 6.36 9.91
C GLU A 70 17.33 5.97 10.46
N GLU A 71 17.19 5.91 11.79
CA GLU A 71 15.88 5.78 12.44
C GLU A 71 15.18 7.16 12.47
N ASP A 72 14.94 7.74 11.29
CA ASP A 72 14.45 9.12 11.11
C ASP A 72 13.06 9.14 10.46
N LYS A 73 12.05 9.63 11.19
CA LYS A 73 10.68 9.80 10.71
C LYS A 73 10.56 10.75 9.52
N ALA A 74 11.54 11.61 9.28
CA ALA A 74 11.57 12.45 8.09
C ALA A 74 11.69 11.61 6.80
N ILE A 75 12.22 10.39 6.85
CA ILE A 75 12.31 9.48 5.70
C ILE A 75 10.92 9.12 5.17
N PRO A 76 10.07 8.38 5.92
CA PRO A 76 8.72 8.06 5.45
C PRO A 76 7.87 9.29 5.19
N LYS A 77 8.04 10.36 5.99
CA LYS A 77 7.29 11.61 5.82
C LYS A 77 7.58 12.26 4.46
N ARG A 78 8.85 12.55 4.16
CA ARG A 78 9.24 13.23 2.91
C ARG A 78 9.01 12.35 1.69
N LEU A 79 9.18 11.04 1.82
CA LEU A 79 8.81 10.11 0.76
C LEU A 79 7.31 10.19 0.47
N GLY A 80 6.46 10.11 1.50
CA GLY A 80 5.00 10.21 1.34
C GLY A 80 4.55 11.55 0.75
N GLU A 81 5.15 12.67 1.16
CA GLU A 81 4.85 14.00 0.65
C GLU A 81 5.07 14.12 -0.88
N GLN A 82 6.10 13.44 -1.42
CA GLN A 82 6.39 13.39 -2.85
C GLN A 82 5.29 12.67 -3.65
N PHE A 83 4.60 11.69 -3.04
CA PHE A 83 3.42 11.01 -3.60
C PHE A 83 2.09 11.63 -3.17
N GLY A 84 2.10 12.80 -2.53
CA GLY A 84 0.88 13.51 -2.15
C GLY A 84 0.23 13.06 -0.84
N LEU A 85 0.88 12.20 -0.04
CA LEU A 85 0.44 11.79 1.30
C LEU A 85 0.64 12.91 2.33
N LYS A 86 -0.11 14.01 2.18
CA LYS A 86 0.02 15.24 2.99
C LYS A 86 -0.95 15.32 4.16
N ARG A 87 -2.05 14.56 4.10
CA ARG A 87 -3.06 14.48 5.18
C ARG A 87 -2.90 13.15 5.91
N LEU A 88 -2.02 13.13 6.90
CA LEU A 88 -1.78 11.95 7.72
C LEU A 88 -2.97 11.71 8.66
N ASN A 89 -3.32 10.44 8.85
CA ASN A 89 -4.33 10.07 9.82
C ASN A 89 -3.73 10.13 11.22
N SER A 90 -4.16 11.10 12.02
CA SER A 90 -3.88 11.14 13.45
C SER A 90 -4.78 10.13 14.15
N ASN A 91 -4.48 8.83 14.00
CA ASN A 91 -5.11 7.83 14.86
C ASN A 91 -4.68 8.07 16.31
N PHE A 92 -5.42 7.52 17.28
CA PHE A 92 -5.14 7.69 18.71
C PHE A 92 -3.71 7.31 19.13
N MET A 93 -3.01 6.52 18.29
CA MET A 93 -1.69 5.96 18.53
C MET A 93 -0.59 6.60 17.67
N ALA A 94 -0.91 7.64 16.91
CA ALA A 94 0.05 8.37 16.10
C ALA A 94 0.76 9.40 16.97
N ASP A 95 2.06 9.57 16.76
CA ASP A 95 2.79 10.65 17.40
C ASP A 95 2.26 12.00 16.92
N ALA A 96 2.74 13.09 17.54
CA ALA A 96 2.34 14.45 17.18
C ALA A 96 2.59 14.80 15.70
N ASP A 97 3.42 14.02 15.00
CA ASP A 97 3.71 14.14 13.58
C ASP A 97 2.82 13.29 12.66
N GLY A 98 1.87 12.53 13.21
CA GLY A 98 0.96 11.66 12.45
C GLY A 98 1.59 10.34 12.00
N ILE A 99 2.77 9.99 12.52
CA ILE A 99 3.49 8.77 12.18
C ILE A 99 3.46 7.84 13.40
N THR A 100 3.17 6.56 13.15
CA THR A 100 3.13 5.53 14.20
C THR A 100 4.37 4.65 14.10
N GLU A 101 5.08 4.48 15.22
CA GLU A 101 6.17 3.51 15.30
C GLU A 101 5.62 2.09 15.52
N LEU A 102 6.01 1.16 14.65
CA LEU A 102 5.68 -0.25 14.78
C LEU A 102 6.85 -0.96 15.47
N ARG A 103 6.72 -1.22 16.78
CA ARG A 103 7.75 -1.87 17.60
C ARG A 103 7.11 -2.63 18.76
N ILE A 104 7.62 -3.82 19.06
CA ILE A 104 7.22 -4.58 20.25
C ILE A 104 7.42 -3.72 21.50
N ASN A 105 6.33 -3.44 22.22
CA ASN A 105 6.33 -2.60 23.42
C ASN A 105 5.44 -3.21 24.51
N PRO A 106 5.93 -4.22 25.26
CA PRO A 106 5.12 -4.94 26.25
C PRO A 106 4.81 -4.10 27.49
N GLU A 107 5.53 -3.01 27.71
CA GLU A 107 5.34 -2.08 28.83
C GLU A 107 4.55 -0.81 28.44
N GLY A 108 4.16 -0.68 27.18
CA GLY A 108 3.39 0.46 26.67
C GLY A 108 1.94 0.49 27.14
N GLU A 109 1.24 1.60 26.88
CA GLU A 109 -0.16 1.80 27.27
C GLU A 109 -1.13 0.76 26.65
N HIS A 110 -0.74 0.18 25.51
CA HIS A 110 -1.54 -0.79 24.75
C HIS A 110 -0.74 -2.05 24.38
N PRO A 111 -0.30 -2.86 25.35
CA PRO A 111 0.69 -3.93 25.14
C PRO A 111 0.11 -5.16 24.41
N LYS A 112 -1.21 -5.17 24.15
CA LYS A 112 -1.92 -6.22 23.40
C LYS A 112 -2.29 -5.78 21.98
N TYR A 113 -2.10 -4.51 21.64
CA TYR A 113 -2.46 -3.99 20.33
C TYR A 113 -1.41 -4.46 19.31
N ILE A 114 -1.87 -5.03 18.20
CA ILE A 114 -1.05 -5.84 17.28
C ILE A 114 0.23 -5.11 16.83
N PRO A 115 0.19 -3.82 16.45
CA PRO A 115 1.38 -3.01 16.16
C PRO A 115 2.53 -3.08 17.18
N TYR A 116 2.22 -3.41 18.44
CA TYR A 116 3.16 -3.45 19.57
C TYR A 116 3.43 -4.85 20.11
N THR A 117 3.05 -5.88 19.34
CA THR A 117 3.26 -7.30 19.69
C THR A 117 3.99 -8.03 18.56
N ASN A 118 4.47 -9.25 18.83
CA ASN A 118 5.02 -10.15 17.82
C ASN A 118 3.95 -11.11 17.23
N ARG A 119 2.67 -10.78 17.37
CA ARG A 119 1.58 -11.61 16.86
C ARG A 119 1.37 -11.35 15.37
N PRO A 120 1.02 -12.38 14.58
CA PRO A 120 0.69 -12.18 13.18
C PRO A 120 -0.53 -11.27 13.05
N ILE A 121 -0.51 -10.46 11.98
CA ILE A 121 -1.67 -9.68 11.54
C ILE A 121 -2.32 -10.42 10.37
N ASN A 122 -3.65 -10.55 10.39
CA ASN A 122 -4.39 -11.16 9.29
C ASN A 122 -4.57 -10.15 8.14
N TRP A 123 -5.04 -10.63 6.99
CA TRP A 123 -5.42 -9.79 5.85
C TRP A 123 -6.36 -8.65 6.26
N HIS A 124 -5.98 -7.42 5.92
CA HIS A 124 -6.76 -6.21 6.17
C HIS A 124 -6.33 -5.09 5.20
N THR A 125 -7.13 -4.02 5.15
CA THR A 125 -6.76 -2.74 4.54
C THR A 125 -6.78 -1.67 5.61
N ASP A 126 -5.77 -0.83 5.71
CA ASP A 126 -5.73 0.15 6.80
C ASP A 126 -6.92 1.12 6.77
N GLY A 127 -7.50 1.36 7.94
CA GLY A 127 -8.66 2.23 8.11
C GLY A 127 -10.01 1.62 7.68
N TYR A 128 -10.10 0.31 7.42
CA TYR A 128 -11.39 -0.35 7.10
C TYR A 128 -12.49 -0.18 8.17
N TYR A 129 -12.10 0.17 9.39
CA TYR A 129 -12.98 0.44 10.53
C TYR A 129 -13.29 1.94 10.72
N ASN A 130 -12.71 2.83 9.92
CA ASN A 130 -12.87 4.28 10.03
C ASN A 130 -14.01 4.77 9.14
N SER A 131 -14.62 5.90 9.53
CA SER A 131 -15.54 6.65 8.67
C SER A 131 -14.81 7.42 7.57
N GLU A 132 -13.59 7.86 7.84
CA GLU A 132 -12.71 8.47 6.84
C GLU A 132 -11.89 7.41 6.11
N GLN A 133 -11.89 7.49 4.78
CA GLN A 133 -11.14 6.57 3.95
C GLN A 133 -9.64 6.87 3.97
N ILE A 134 -8.84 5.82 4.15
CA ILE A 134 -7.38 5.87 3.94
C ILE A 134 -7.11 5.56 2.47
N HIS A 135 -6.39 6.44 1.78
CA HIS A 135 -6.11 6.33 0.35
C HIS A 135 -4.70 5.83 0.03
N GLY A 136 -3.83 5.73 1.05
CA GLY A 136 -2.47 5.26 0.88
C GLY A 136 -1.84 4.94 2.22
N LEU A 137 -0.94 3.97 2.20
CA LEU A 137 -0.15 3.53 3.34
C LEU A 137 1.32 3.54 2.93
N LEU A 138 2.18 4.03 3.81
CA LEU A 138 3.63 3.96 3.64
C LEU A 138 4.23 3.36 4.91
N VAL A 139 4.90 2.22 4.74
CA VAL A 139 5.62 1.55 5.83
C VAL A 139 7.12 1.62 5.52
N HIS A 140 7.89 2.20 6.44
CA HIS A 140 9.35 2.25 6.35
C HIS A 140 9.96 1.28 7.34
N CYS A 141 10.69 0.28 6.84
CA CYS A 141 11.40 -0.66 7.69
C CYS A 141 12.72 -0.04 8.16
N VAL A 142 12.75 0.39 9.43
CA VAL A 142 13.94 0.93 10.09
C VAL A 142 14.93 -0.19 10.46
N ARG A 143 14.42 -1.38 10.78
CA ARG A 143 15.21 -2.54 11.19
C ARG A 143 14.49 -3.84 10.84
N SER A 144 15.16 -4.72 10.09
CA SER A 144 14.67 -6.06 9.81
C SER A 144 14.59 -6.90 11.09
N ALA A 145 13.61 -7.79 11.15
CA ALA A 145 13.55 -8.81 12.20
C ALA A 145 14.70 -9.83 12.04
N ALA A 146 15.10 -10.47 13.14
CA ALA A 146 16.11 -11.53 13.09
C ALA A 146 15.59 -12.81 12.41
N GLU A 147 14.29 -13.08 12.55
CA GLU A 147 13.57 -14.19 11.94
C GLU A 147 12.10 -13.76 11.76
N GLY A 148 11.49 -14.14 10.63
CA GLY A 148 10.14 -13.72 10.25
C GLY A 148 10.03 -12.22 10.00
N GLY A 149 8.85 -11.64 10.29
CA GLY A 149 8.57 -10.22 10.05
C GLY A 149 8.26 -9.89 8.58
N ASP A 150 8.05 -10.92 7.76
CA ASP A 150 7.66 -10.78 6.37
C ASP A 150 6.28 -10.14 6.25
N SER A 151 6.11 -9.31 5.21
CA SER A 151 4.82 -8.74 4.83
C SER A 151 4.30 -9.45 3.60
N GLU A 152 3.07 -9.94 3.66
CA GLU A 152 2.33 -10.42 2.50
C GLU A 152 1.49 -9.27 1.92
N LEU A 153 1.49 -9.15 0.60
CA LEU A 153 0.80 -8.09 -0.14
C LEU A 153 -0.08 -8.74 -1.21
N MET A 154 -1.24 -8.13 -1.48
CA MET A 154 -2.16 -8.57 -2.52
C MET A 154 -2.64 -7.36 -3.33
N ASP A 155 -2.53 -7.43 -4.65
CA ASP A 155 -3.18 -6.47 -5.52
C ASP A 155 -4.69 -6.75 -5.54
N HIS A 156 -5.44 -5.91 -4.84
CA HIS A 156 -6.89 -6.02 -4.75
C HIS A 156 -7.60 -5.92 -6.11
N GLU A 157 -6.99 -5.24 -7.09
CA GLU A 157 -7.55 -5.16 -8.44
C GLU A 157 -7.46 -6.50 -9.18
N MET A 158 -6.39 -7.27 -8.94
CA MET A 158 -6.27 -8.63 -9.48
C MET A 158 -7.27 -9.58 -8.81
N ALA A 159 -7.47 -9.46 -7.50
CA ALA A 159 -8.51 -10.21 -6.79
C ALA A 159 -9.91 -9.91 -7.36
N TYR A 160 -10.22 -8.62 -7.57
CA TYR A 160 -11.47 -8.19 -8.21
C TYR A 160 -11.63 -8.78 -9.62
N LEU A 161 -10.60 -8.68 -10.46
CA LEU A 161 -10.59 -9.19 -11.83
C LEU A 161 -10.88 -10.69 -11.86
N LEU A 162 -10.15 -11.47 -11.06
CA LEU A 162 -10.32 -12.93 -10.99
C LEU A 162 -11.73 -13.32 -10.53
N LEU A 163 -12.27 -12.62 -9.53
CA LEU A 163 -13.62 -12.87 -9.04
C LEU A 163 -14.68 -12.50 -10.09
N ARG A 164 -14.51 -11.37 -10.79
CA ARG A 164 -15.42 -10.93 -11.84
C ARG A 164 -15.42 -11.90 -13.04
N ASP A 165 -14.24 -12.37 -13.44
CA ASP A 165 -14.09 -13.36 -14.50
C ASP A 165 -14.72 -14.71 -14.13
N GLN A 166 -14.71 -15.06 -12.84
CA GLN A 166 -15.36 -16.26 -12.34
C GLN A 166 -16.89 -16.15 -12.34
N SER A 167 -17.44 -15.07 -11.78
CA SER A 167 -18.90 -14.83 -11.77
C SER A 167 -19.26 -13.39 -11.41
N GLU A 168 -19.87 -12.67 -12.36
CA GLU A 168 -20.46 -11.35 -12.10
C GLU A 168 -21.60 -11.41 -11.06
N GLU A 169 -22.34 -12.53 -10.98
CA GLU A 169 -23.42 -12.71 -10.02
C GLU A 169 -22.89 -12.83 -8.58
N GLN A 170 -21.84 -13.63 -8.39
CA GLN A 170 -21.21 -13.77 -7.07
C GLN A 170 -20.60 -12.45 -6.61
N LEU A 171 -19.95 -11.73 -7.54
CA LEU A 171 -19.39 -10.42 -7.26
C LEU A 171 -20.47 -9.39 -6.89
N ALA A 172 -21.63 -9.43 -7.53
CA ALA A 172 -22.74 -8.53 -7.20
C ALA A 172 -23.39 -8.81 -5.84
N ALA A 173 -23.14 -9.99 -5.24
CA ALA A 173 -23.69 -10.39 -3.96
C ALA A 173 -22.79 -10.06 -2.75
N LEU A 174 -21.59 -9.53 -2.99
CA LEU A 174 -20.65 -9.02 -1.96
C LEU A 174 -20.91 -7.54 -1.65
#